data_AF-A0A0G0B3W8-F1
#
_entry.id   AF-A0A0G0B3W8-F1
#
_cell.length_a   1.000
_cell.length_b   1.000
_cell.length_c   1.000
_cell.angle_alpha   90.00
_cell.angle_beta   90.00
_cell.angle_gamma   90.00
#
_symmetry.space_group_name_H-M   'P 1'
#
loop_
_entity.id
_entity.type
_entity.pdbx_description
1 polymer ?
#
loop_
_entity_poly.entity_id
_entity_poly.type
_entity_poly.pdbx_seq_one_letter_code
_entity_poly.pdbx_strand_id
1 'polypeptide(L)'
;MSHSIVNIKKVLKGILLVLSLSLFLLPSNIQAQESTQLKSVTYFTGIGCPHCANVAPVLHEKVNADGDFLIVEYEIYQQTANAKYMNLYSNKYGSGLGIPLLFYDEPNYDLGDVNILKNFDSKLANTPINTFELTTGYMDMLFADLNKFEGKPKIYGQDRVAYQDTNKDLSPEENSIVRGFLLTQDLNAYVTELSGKKAKNLTIKLSGAEEVYDYGISIGSWNILWRGDAPQGTSTGNNTSSDEPQTATDSNISMLKVVGLALTDSINPCALSVLLMMLIAVTTYHPKDRKQILWSGLAFIAAVFITYFIYGLLIVKAFEVLQAFSNVRLYLYKGLAIGAIILGLLELKDFFFYKPGSVGTEMPLSLRPKVQNILARITSPLGAFGLGMFVTLFLLPCTIGPYIILGGMLSFGDFFKSIPILSLYNFIFVLPMIVIVFLVFFGTKDIKQISSWKERNIRIIHLVIGSVFILLGLAMLLGWI
;
A
#
# COMPACT_ATOMS: atom_id res chain seq x y z
N MET A 1 59.80 -73.02 -17.06
CA MET A 1 58.83 -71.91 -16.89
C MET A 1 57.73 -72.35 -15.93
N SER A 2 57.87 -72.13 -14.62
CA SER A 2 56.78 -72.41 -13.64
C SER A 2 56.97 -71.67 -12.31
N HIS A 3 58.22 -71.35 -11.93
CA HIS A 3 58.49 -70.70 -10.64
C HIS A 3 58.32 -69.17 -10.58
N SER A 4 58.22 -68.45 -11.71
CA SER A 4 58.12 -66.97 -11.67
C SER A 4 56.68 -66.42 -11.61
N ILE A 5 55.66 -67.23 -11.93
CA ILE A 5 54.26 -66.76 -11.99
C ILE A 5 53.60 -66.74 -10.60
N VAL A 6 54.08 -67.56 -9.66
CA VAL A 6 53.51 -67.68 -8.30
C VAL A 6 53.81 -66.46 -7.43
N ASN A 7 54.95 -65.79 -7.63
CA ASN A 7 55.29 -64.59 -6.85
C ASN A 7 54.54 -63.33 -7.31
N ILE A 8 54.21 -63.20 -8.60
CA ILE A 8 53.48 -62.03 -9.11
C ILE A 8 52.07 -61.98 -8.55
N LYS A 9 51.36 -63.11 -8.42
CA LYS A 9 50.00 -63.13 -7.85
C LYS A 9 49.96 -62.78 -6.36
N LYS A 10 51.00 -63.12 -5.59
CA LYS A 10 51.10 -62.75 -4.17
C LYS A 10 51.42 -61.26 -4.00
N VAL A 11 52.32 -60.72 -4.82
CA VAL A 11 52.63 -59.28 -4.83
C VAL A 11 51.43 -58.46 -5.31
N LEU A 12 50.70 -58.92 -6.33
CA LEU A 12 49.50 -58.26 -6.83
C LEU A 12 48.36 -58.26 -5.80
N LYS A 13 48.16 -59.36 -5.05
CA LYS A 13 47.20 -59.41 -3.93
C LYS A 13 47.62 -58.49 -2.78
N GLY A 14 48.91 -58.40 -2.47
CA GLY A 14 49.44 -57.47 -1.47
C GLY A 14 49.21 -56.01 -1.86
N ILE A 15 49.50 -55.67 -3.12
CA ILE A 15 49.26 -54.32 -3.66
C ILE A 15 47.76 -54.00 -3.70
N LEU A 16 46.89 -54.94 -4.11
CA LEU A 16 45.44 -54.72 -4.11
C LEU A 16 44.87 -54.53 -2.70
N LEU A 17 45.42 -55.24 -1.71
CA LEU A 17 44.98 -55.16 -0.32
C LEU A 17 45.50 -53.88 0.37
N VAL A 18 46.70 -53.41 0.01
CA VAL A 18 47.22 -52.10 0.44
C VAL A 18 46.46 -50.96 -0.26
N LEU A 19 46.11 -51.09 -1.54
CA LEU A 19 45.27 -50.11 -2.26
C LEU A 19 43.82 -50.08 -1.74
N SER A 20 43.25 -51.22 -1.34
CA SER A 20 41.90 -51.24 -0.74
C SER A 20 41.90 -50.68 0.68
N LEU A 21 43.01 -50.85 1.43
CA LEU A 21 43.17 -50.30 2.78
C LEU A 21 43.51 -48.80 2.75
N SER A 22 44.21 -48.31 1.72
CA SER A 22 44.46 -46.88 1.52
C SER A 22 43.22 -46.13 1.02
N LEU A 23 42.30 -46.79 0.31
CA LEU A 23 41.01 -46.19 -0.09
C LEU A 23 40.05 -46.00 1.10
N PHE A 24 40.24 -46.74 2.19
CA PHE A 24 39.46 -46.61 3.43
C PHE A 24 40.03 -45.59 4.44
N LEU A 25 41.20 -45.02 4.15
CA LEU A 25 41.88 -44.00 4.96
C LEU A 25 41.87 -42.62 4.29
N LEU A 26 40.90 -42.36 3.41
CA LEU A 26 40.56 -40.98 3.09
C LEU A 26 39.86 -40.42 4.33
N PRO A 27 40.41 -39.40 5.01
CA PRO A 27 39.64 -38.69 6.01
C PRO A 27 38.47 -38.06 5.26
N SER A 28 37.29 -38.65 5.39
CA SER A 28 36.07 -37.94 5.15
C SER A 28 36.08 -36.81 6.18
N ASN A 29 36.52 -35.63 5.74
CA ASN A 29 36.22 -34.36 6.38
C ASN A 29 34.70 -34.19 6.31
N ILE A 30 33.99 -34.99 7.11
CA ILE A 30 32.66 -34.65 7.56
C ILE A 30 32.95 -33.50 8.52
N GLN A 31 32.94 -32.27 8.00
CA GLN A 31 32.62 -31.14 8.83
C GLN A 31 31.25 -31.45 9.40
N ALA A 32 31.23 -31.95 10.64
CA ALA A 32 30.06 -31.90 11.46
C ALA A 32 29.73 -30.41 11.60
N GLN A 33 28.78 -29.94 10.79
CA GLN A 33 28.25 -28.59 10.91
C GLN A 33 27.59 -28.54 12.27
N GLU A 34 28.25 -27.88 13.22
CA GLU A 34 27.73 -27.62 14.55
C GLU A 34 26.37 -26.95 14.34
N SER A 35 25.29 -27.66 14.68
CA SER A 35 23.95 -27.21 14.36
C SER A 35 23.66 -25.97 15.21
N THR A 36 23.76 -24.80 14.60
CA THR A 36 23.32 -23.52 15.19
C THR A 36 21.93 -23.75 15.76
N GLN A 37 21.72 -23.53 17.06
CA GLN A 37 20.42 -23.72 17.70
C GLN A 37 19.55 -22.47 17.47
N LEU A 38 19.06 -22.32 16.24
CA LEU A 38 18.27 -21.15 15.82
C LEU A 38 16.78 -21.40 16.04
N LYS A 39 16.10 -20.46 16.68
CA LYS A 39 14.64 -20.46 16.80
C LYS A 39 14.01 -19.67 15.64
N SER A 40 12.74 -19.86 15.35
CA SER A 40 12.02 -18.93 14.48
C SER A 40 10.66 -18.55 15.05
N VAL A 41 10.27 -17.31 14.82
CA VAL A 41 8.95 -16.79 15.17
C VAL A 41 8.28 -16.20 13.94
N THR A 42 6.97 -16.36 13.82
CA THR A 42 6.19 -15.76 12.72
C THR A 42 5.49 -14.49 13.20
N TYR A 43 5.82 -13.36 12.61
CA TYR A 43 5.34 -12.04 13.01
C TYR A 43 4.46 -11.39 11.94
N PHE A 44 3.21 -11.08 12.27
CA PHE A 44 2.30 -10.32 11.43
C PHE A 44 2.24 -8.85 11.89
N THR A 45 2.50 -7.95 10.95
CA THR A 45 2.62 -6.51 11.21
C THR A 45 2.02 -5.67 10.08
N GLY A 46 1.90 -4.37 10.29
CA GLY A 46 1.39 -3.43 9.29
C GLY A 46 2.13 -2.10 9.38
N ILE A 47 2.71 -1.61 8.27
CA ILE A 47 3.37 -0.30 8.27
C ILE A 47 2.29 0.78 8.40
N GLY A 48 2.33 1.54 9.50
CA GLY A 48 1.30 2.52 9.87
C GLY A 48 0.31 2.03 10.94
N CYS A 49 0.48 0.81 11.47
CA CYS A 49 -0.26 0.30 12.64
C CYS A 49 0.38 0.82 13.95
N PRO A 50 -0.34 1.61 14.79
CA PRO A 50 0.24 2.21 16.01
C PRO A 50 0.78 1.19 17.02
N HIS A 51 0.03 0.12 17.30
CA HIS A 51 0.50 -0.94 18.20
C HIS A 51 1.69 -1.71 17.62
N CYS A 52 1.73 -1.88 16.30
CA CYS A 52 2.84 -2.55 15.63
C CYS A 52 4.13 -1.71 15.72
N ALA A 53 4.01 -0.38 15.69
CA ALA A 53 5.12 0.56 15.86
C ALA A 53 5.77 0.49 17.26
N ASN A 54 5.07 -0.05 18.26
CA ASN A 54 5.64 -0.31 19.58
C ASN A 54 6.42 -1.63 19.64
N VAL A 55 6.16 -2.57 18.72
CA VAL A 55 6.71 -3.94 18.76
C VAL A 55 7.84 -4.13 17.77
N ALA A 56 7.65 -3.70 16.51
CA ALA A 56 8.61 -3.97 15.45
C ALA A 56 10.02 -3.44 15.79
N PRO A 57 10.22 -2.20 16.27
CA PRO A 57 11.56 -1.74 16.62
C PRO A 57 12.23 -2.61 17.70
N VAL A 58 11.47 -3.05 18.70
CA VAL A 58 11.98 -3.86 19.81
C VAL A 58 12.35 -5.28 19.35
N LEU A 59 11.52 -5.92 18.52
CA LEU A 59 11.81 -7.26 17.99
C LEU A 59 13.04 -7.23 17.07
N HIS A 60 13.13 -6.21 16.23
CA HIS A 60 14.26 -6.04 15.30
C HIS A 60 15.55 -5.66 16.03
N GLU A 61 15.47 -4.86 17.10
CA GLU A 61 16.63 -4.63 17.98
C GLU A 61 17.12 -5.95 18.61
N LYS A 62 16.19 -6.75 19.14
CA LYS A 62 16.50 -8.06 19.75
C LYS A 62 17.11 -9.05 18.76
N VAL A 63 16.55 -9.19 17.55
CA VAL A 63 17.09 -10.17 16.57
C VAL A 63 18.51 -9.83 16.14
N ASN A 64 18.84 -8.53 16.11
CA ASN A 64 20.19 -8.05 15.82
C ASN A 64 21.15 -8.20 17.02
N ALA A 65 20.65 -8.10 18.25
CA ALA A 65 21.46 -8.24 19.46
C ALA A 65 21.75 -9.70 19.83
N ASP A 66 20.72 -10.55 19.83
CA ASP A 66 20.77 -11.90 20.41
C ASP A 66 21.30 -12.94 19.42
N GLY A 67 20.93 -12.82 18.14
CA GLY A 67 21.38 -13.71 17.06
C GLY A 67 20.98 -15.19 17.17
N ASP A 68 20.17 -15.57 18.16
CA ASP A 68 19.73 -16.95 18.42
C ASP A 68 18.35 -17.28 17.84
N PHE A 69 17.72 -16.34 17.12
CA PHE A 69 16.43 -16.54 16.46
C PHE A 69 16.30 -15.79 15.14
N LEU A 70 15.30 -16.20 14.36
CA LEU A 70 14.88 -15.56 13.11
C LEU A 70 13.45 -15.05 13.23
N ILE A 71 13.16 -13.91 12.60
CA ILE A 71 11.80 -13.37 12.47
C ILE A 71 11.31 -13.61 11.04
N VAL A 72 10.27 -14.43 10.88
CA VAL A 72 9.52 -14.55 9.62
C VAL A 72 8.39 -13.52 9.65
N GLU A 73 8.63 -12.36 9.06
CA GLU A 73 7.71 -11.22 9.09
C GLU A 73 6.79 -11.17 7.86
N TYR A 74 5.50 -11.03 8.12
CA TYR A 74 4.46 -10.76 7.13
C TYR A 74 3.87 -9.37 7.38
N GLU A 75 4.28 -8.41 6.57
CA GLU A 75 3.65 -7.09 6.51
C GLU A 75 2.36 -7.20 5.67
N ILE A 76 1.21 -6.75 6.18
CA ILE A 76 -0.09 -6.98 5.53
C ILE A 76 -0.80 -5.73 4.99
N TYR A 77 -0.32 -4.52 5.27
CA TYR A 77 -0.96 -3.28 4.79
C TYR A 77 -0.46 -2.86 3.42
N GLN A 78 0.85 -2.88 3.21
CA GLN A 78 1.47 -2.55 1.92
C GLN A 78 1.62 -3.81 1.05
N GLN A 79 1.87 -4.97 1.67
CA GLN A 79 1.90 -6.26 0.99
C GLN A 79 0.61 -7.06 1.23
N THR A 80 -0.46 -6.65 0.55
CA THR A 80 -1.81 -7.23 0.74
C THR A 80 -1.87 -8.74 0.42
N ALA A 81 -0.96 -9.27 -0.39
CA ALA A 81 -0.82 -10.70 -0.63
C ALA A 81 -0.58 -11.50 0.67
N ASN A 82 0.04 -10.88 1.68
CA ASN A 82 0.33 -11.52 2.97
C ASN A 82 -0.91 -11.69 3.86
N ALA A 83 -1.96 -10.89 3.64
CA ALA A 83 -3.15 -10.89 4.49
C ALA A 83 -3.90 -12.24 4.48
N LYS A 84 -3.82 -12.99 3.37
CA LYS A 84 -4.41 -14.34 3.29
C LYS A 84 -3.79 -15.28 4.32
N TYR A 85 -2.48 -15.21 4.54
CA TYR A 85 -1.75 -16.12 5.42
C TYR A 85 -2.02 -15.84 6.88
N MET A 86 -2.28 -14.58 7.25
CA MET A 86 -2.76 -14.25 8.58
C MET A 86 -4.04 -15.01 8.93
N ASN A 87 -4.98 -15.17 7.97
CA ASN A 87 -6.18 -15.98 8.20
C ASN A 87 -5.86 -17.46 8.42
N LEU A 88 -4.88 -18.01 7.70
CA LEU A 88 -4.48 -19.41 7.85
C LEU A 88 -3.85 -19.67 9.21
N TYR A 89 -2.91 -18.83 9.65
CA TYR A 89 -2.34 -18.92 11.00
C TYR A 89 -3.41 -18.68 12.07
N SER A 90 -4.28 -17.68 11.90
CA SER A 90 -5.38 -17.42 12.84
C SER A 90 -6.34 -18.60 12.97
N ASN A 91 -6.63 -19.32 11.89
CA ASN A 91 -7.50 -20.49 11.94
C ASN A 91 -6.82 -21.68 12.62
N LYS A 92 -5.51 -21.85 12.41
CA LYS A 92 -4.70 -22.87 13.07
C LYS A 92 -4.65 -22.66 14.58
N TYR A 93 -4.42 -21.42 15.03
CA TYR A 93 -4.23 -21.08 16.44
C TYR A 93 -5.47 -20.62 17.20
N GLY A 94 -6.53 -20.24 16.50
CA GLY A 94 -7.66 -19.54 17.10
C GLY A 94 -7.30 -18.14 17.63
N SER A 95 -6.28 -17.48 17.07
CA SER A 95 -5.73 -16.22 17.58
C SER A 95 -6.57 -14.97 17.27
N GLY A 96 -7.41 -15.05 16.25
CA GLY A 96 -8.04 -13.87 15.64
C GLY A 96 -7.11 -13.14 14.68
N LEU A 97 -7.63 -12.07 14.07
CA LEU A 97 -7.02 -11.34 12.94
C LEU A 97 -6.43 -9.97 13.32
N GLY A 98 -6.18 -9.73 14.60
CA GLY A 98 -5.56 -8.48 15.04
C GLY A 98 -4.04 -8.48 14.78
N ILE A 99 -3.45 -7.29 14.68
CA ILE A 99 -1.99 -7.09 14.63
C ILE A 99 -1.60 -6.00 15.66
N PRO A 100 -0.36 -6.01 16.21
CA PRO A 100 0.70 -6.97 15.97
C PRO A 100 0.35 -8.37 16.52
N LEU A 101 0.76 -9.41 15.81
CA LEU A 101 0.48 -10.80 16.16
C LEU A 101 1.73 -11.64 15.94
N LEU A 102 2.11 -12.41 16.94
CA LEU A 102 3.35 -13.18 16.95
C LEU A 102 3.05 -14.63 17.32
N PHE A 103 3.53 -15.56 16.50
CA PHE A 103 3.43 -17.01 16.71
C PHE A 103 4.82 -17.58 17.03
N TYR A 104 4.88 -18.46 18.03
CA TYR A 104 6.10 -19.13 18.47
C TYR A 104 6.07 -20.61 18.06
N ASP A 105 5.03 -21.31 18.49
CA ASP A 105 4.76 -22.72 18.23
C ASP A 105 3.31 -23.04 18.60
N GLU A 106 2.67 -24.06 18.03
CA GLU A 106 1.25 -24.33 18.31
C GLU A 106 1.07 -24.95 19.70
N PRO A 107 0.26 -24.36 20.63
CA PRO A 107 -0.72 -23.27 20.45
C PRO A 107 -0.29 -21.88 20.99
N ASN A 108 1.00 -21.67 21.26
CA ASN A 108 1.58 -20.45 21.81
C ASN A 108 1.66 -19.29 20.79
N TYR A 109 0.88 -18.24 21.05
CA TYR A 109 0.93 -16.97 20.32
C TYR A 109 0.77 -15.78 21.28
N ASP A 110 1.10 -14.57 20.84
CA ASP A 110 0.74 -13.32 21.49
C ASP A 110 0.07 -12.36 20.51
N LEU A 111 -1.05 -11.79 20.92
CA LEU A 111 -1.77 -10.75 20.18
C LEU A 111 -1.68 -9.42 20.93
N GLY A 112 -1.35 -8.35 20.21
CA GLY A 112 -1.22 -7.00 20.73
C GLY A 112 0.17 -6.71 21.30
N ASP A 113 0.51 -5.43 21.35
CA ASP A 113 1.83 -4.94 21.77
C ASP A 113 2.18 -5.28 23.21
N VAL A 114 1.24 -5.08 24.14
CA VAL A 114 1.46 -5.36 25.58
C VAL A 114 1.84 -6.81 25.82
N ASN A 115 1.14 -7.76 25.19
CA ASN A 115 1.39 -9.19 25.41
C ASN A 115 2.70 -9.63 24.76
N ILE A 116 2.98 -9.18 23.53
CA ILE A 116 4.22 -9.52 22.83
C ILE A 116 5.42 -9.02 23.64
N LEU A 117 5.45 -7.73 23.99
CA LEU A 117 6.60 -7.14 24.70
C LEU A 117 6.82 -7.76 26.09
N LYS A 118 5.74 -8.19 26.76
CA LYS A 118 5.82 -8.80 28.10
C LYS A 118 6.27 -10.26 28.06
N ASN A 119 5.80 -11.04 27.09
CA ASN A 119 5.94 -12.49 27.09
C ASN A 119 7.06 -13.00 26.18
N PHE A 120 7.61 -12.15 25.31
CA PHE A 120 8.54 -12.55 24.24
C PHE A 120 9.67 -13.44 24.71
N ASP A 121 10.51 -12.99 25.65
CA ASP A 121 11.71 -13.73 26.07
C ASP A 121 11.35 -15.10 26.68
N SER A 122 10.27 -15.15 27.46
CA SER A 122 9.80 -16.38 28.11
C SER A 122 9.26 -17.40 27.10
N LYS A 123 8.51 -16.94 26.10
CA LYS A 123 7.96 -17.83 25.06
C LYS A 123 9.01 -18.22 24.02
N LEU A 124 9.92 -17.31 23.67
CA LEU A 124 11.05 -17.59 22.81
C LEU A 124 11.93 -18.70 23.39
N ALA A 125 12.19 -18.70 24.70
CA ALA A 125 12.96 -19.76 25.36
C ALA A 125 12.36 -21.18 25.18
N ASN A 126 11.05 -21.29 24.99
CA ASN A 126 10.34 -22.56 24.81
C ASN A 126 10.05 -22.89 23.34
N THR A 127 10.43 -22.02 22.40
CA THR A 127 10.17 -22.19 20.97
C THR A 127 11.05 -23.32 20.40
N PRO A 128 10.51 -24.19 19.53
CA PRO A 128 11.26 -25.23 18.85
C PRO A 128 12.49 -24.68 18.11
N ILE A 129 13.60 -25.40 18.24
CA ILE A 129 14.88 -25.07 17.62
C ILE A 129 14.97 -25.73 16.25
N ASN A 130 15.62 -25.07 15.30
CA ASN A 130 15.95 -25.53 13.95
C ASN A 130 14.73 -25.89 13.10
N THR A 131 13.59 -25.25 13.37
CA THR A 131 12.38 -25.41 12.58
C THR A 131 11.76 -24.07 12.21
N PHE A 132 11.33 -23.94 10.96
CA PHE A 132 10.36 -22.96 10.53
C PHE A 132 8.95 -23.48 10.76
N GLU A 133 8.09 -22.63 11.31
CA GLU A 133 6.68 -22.94 11.42
C GLU A 133 5.91 -22.47 10.18
N LEU A 134 5.14 -23.39 9.58
CA LEU A 134 4.27 -23.14 8.45
C LEU A 134 2.81 -23.42 8.81
N THR A 135 1.90 -22.96 7.95
CA THR A 135 0.46 -23.26 8.05
C THR A 135 0.16 -24.76 7.97
N THR A 136 1.01 -25.54 7.29
CA THR A 136 0.86 -26.99 7.07
C THR A 136 1.67 -27.85 8.05
N GLY A 137 2.40 -27.26 9.00
CA GLY A 137 3.25 -27.99 9.96
C GLY A 137 4.61 -27.33 10.15
N TYR A 138 5.62 -28.12 10.50
CA TYR A 138 6.99 -27.65 10.70
C TYR A 138 7.90 -28.07 9.56
N MET A 139 8.89 -27.22 9.26
CA MET A 139 9.94 -27.47 8.28
C MET A 139 11.30 -27.36 8.97
N ASP A 140 12.15 -28.38 8.81
CA ASP A 140 13.53 -28.33 9.29
C ASP A 140 14.32 -27.24 8.56
N MET A 141 15.00 -26.36 9.32
CA MET A 141 15.75 -25.23 8.77
C MET A 141 16.91 -25.67 7.87
N LEU A 142 17.61 -26.76 8.18
CA LEU A 142 18.78 -27.23 7.43
C LEU A 142 18.40 -27.74 6.04
N PHE A 143 17.22 -28.32 5.93
CA PHE A 143 16.66 -28.85 4.68
C PHE A 143 15.52 -27.98 4.13
N ALA A 144 15.38 -26.76 4.63
CA ALA A 144 14.28 -25.88 4.30
C ALA A 144 14.23 -25.60 2.80
N ASP A 145 13.04 -25.70 2.23
CA ASP A 145 12.74 -25.25 0.88
C ASP A 145 11.98 -23.93 0.99
N LEU A 146 12.67 -22.82 0.75
CA LEU A 146 12.10 -21.48 0.89
C LEU A 146 10.91 -21.22 -0.04
N ASN A 147 10.73 -22.01 -1.11
CA ASN A 147 9.57 -21.88 -2.00
C ASN A 147 8.26 -22.33 -1.33
N LYS A 148 8.33 -23.06 -0.21
CA LYS A 148 7.14 -23.44 0.56
C LYS A 148 6.63 -22.32 1.47
N PHE A 149 7.40 -21.23 1.65
CA PHE A 149 6.84 -20.04 2.26
C PHE A 149 5.79 -19.46 1.32
N GLU A 150 4.55 -19.47 1.77
CA GLU A 150 3.48 -18.88 1.02
C GLU A 150 3.40 -17.37 1.30
N GLY A 151 3.16 -16.57 0.26
CA GLY A 151 3.14 -15.11 0.38
C GLY A 151 4.50 -14.50 0.08
N LYS A 152 4.77 -13.34 0.68
CA LYS A 152 6.04 -12.62 0.53
C LYS A 152 6.57 -12.23 1.91
N PRO A 153 7.01 -13.22 2.72
CA PRO A 153 7.63 -12.92 3.99
C PRO A 153 9.00 -12.27 3.80
N LYS A 154 9.42 -11.54 4.83
CA LYS A 154 10.80 -11.10 5.02
C LYS A 154 11.34 -11.88 6.22
N ILE A 155 12.48 -12.54 6.04
CA ILE A 155 13.11 -13.32 7.10
C ILE A 155 14.32 -12.54 7.61
N TYR A 156 14.24 -12.07 8.84
CA TYR A 156 15.28 -11.29 9.50
C TYR A 156 16.09 -12.18 10.45
N GLY A 157 17.39 -11.93 10.50
CA GLY A 157 18.33 -12.50 11.46
C GLY A 157 19.35 -11.45 11.86
N GLN A 158 20.34 -11.82 12.67
CA GLN A 158 21.38 -10.88 13.09
C GLN A 158 22.11 -10.26 11.89
N ASP A 159 22.00 -8.93 11.79
CA ASP A 159 22.61 -8.08 10.77
C ASP A 159 22.22 -8.43 9.32
N ARG A 160 21.10 -9.13 9.12
CA ARG A 160 20.73 -9.66 7.82
C ARG A 160 19.24 -9.80 7.60
N VAL A 161 18.84 -9.77 6.33
CA VAL A 161 17.48 -10.06 5.91
C VAL A 161 17.45 -10.70 4.54
N ALA A 162 16.55 -11.66 4.35
CA ALA A 162 16.21 -12.24 3.07
C ALA A 162 14.72 -12.03 2.78
N TYR A 163 14.37 -11.55 1.59
CA TYR A 163 12.97 -11.40 1.21
C TYR A 163 12.72 -11.67 -0.27
N GLN A 164 11.51 -12.13 -0.58
CA GLN A 164 11.08 -12.41 -1.94
C GLN A 164 10.63 -11.13 -2.66
N ASP A 165 11.24 -10.85 -3.81
CA ASP A 165 10.90 -9.72 -4.69
C ASP A 165 9.85 -10.13 -5.74
N THR A 166 10.07 -11.29 -6.38
CA THR A 166 9.23 -11.79 -7.48
C THR A 166 8.60 -13.14 -7.16
N ASN A 167 7.46 -13.46 -7.80
CA ASN A 167 6.72 -14.71 -7.54
C ASN A 167 7.32 -15.94 -8.24
N LYS A 168 8.62 -15.93 -8.57
CA LYS A 168 9.28 -17.08 -9.18
C LYS A 168 9.88 -17.97 -8.10
N ASP A 169 9.83 -19.26 -8.31
CA ASP A 169 10.48 -20.22 -7.42
C ASP A 169 12.00 -20.15 -7.58
N LEU A 170 12.73 -20.29 -6.47
CA LEU A 170 14.17 -20.50 -6.45
C LEU A 170 14.50 -21.89 -6.98
N SER A 171 15.55 -21.97 -7.80
CA SER A 171 16.19 -23.25 -8.12
C SER A 171 16.82 -23.89 -6.86
N PRO A 172 17.10 -25.21 -6.86
CA PRO A 172 17.71 -25.88 -5.70
C PRO A 172 19.03 -25.24 -5.22
N GLU A 173 19.85 -24.74 -6.16
CA GLU A 173 21.11 -24.05 -5.86
C GLU A 173 20.85 -22.68 -5.20
N GLU A 174 19.96 -21.87 -5.77
CA GLU A 174 19.57 -20.56 -5.21
C GLU A 174 18.92 -20.70 -3.82
N ASN A 175 18.11 -21.74 -3.63
CA ASN A 175 17.51 -22.06 -2.34
C ASN A 175 18.59 -22.38 -1.29
N SER A 176 19.61 -23.16 -1.66
CA SER A 176 20.75 -23.45 -0.79
C SER A 176 21.55 -22.19 -0.43
N ILE A 177 21.68 -21.24 -1.35
CA ILE A 177 22.39 -19.97 -1.11
C ILE A 177 21.62 -19.10 -0.11
N VAL A 178 20.33 -18.86 -0.35
CA VAL A 178 19.51 -18.00 0.53
C VAL A 178 19.34 -18.64 1.91
N ARG A 179 19.16 -19.97 1.97
CA ARG A 179 19.12 -20.71 3.23
C ARG A 179 20.45 -20.65 3.98
N GLY A 180 21.58 -20.85 3.30
CA GLY A 180 22.91 -20.74 3.90
C GLY A 180 23.17 -19.35 4.48
N PHE A 181 22.76 -18.30 3.75
CA PHE A 181 22.83 -16.91 4.22
C PHE A 181 22.05 -16.68 5.53
N LEU A 182 20.86 -17.26 5.65
CA LEU A 182 20.03 -17.14 6.85
C LEU A 182 20.60 -17.90 8.06
N LEU A 183 21.31 -19.00 7.84
CA LEU A 183 21.72 -19.93 8.91
C LEU A 183 23.20 -19.87 9.28
N THR A 184 24.04 -19.19 8.49
CA THR A 184 25.48 -19.11 8.75
C THR A 184 25.78 -18.36 10.04
N GLN A 185 26.70 -18.90 10.85
CA GLN A 185 27.21 -18.22 12.05
C GLN A 185 28.19 -17.09 11.67
N ASP A 186 29.03 -17.33 10.67
CA ASP A 186 29.93 -16.31 10.13
C ASP A 186 29.32 -15.71 8.86
N LEU A 187 28.63 -14.58 9.03
CA LEU A 187 27.99 -13.86 7.93
C LEU A 187 29.05 -13.28 6.97
N ASN A 188 30.12 -12.69 7.52
CA ASN A 188 31.15 -12.03 6.72
C ASN A 188 31.91 -13.03 5.85
N ALA A 189 32.29 -14.19 6.40
CA ALA A 189 32.90 -15.25 5.60
C ALA A 189 31.95 -15.72 4.49
N TYR A 190 30.67 -15.94 4.81
CA TYR A 190 29.70 -16.43 3.83
C TYR A 190 29.47 -15.43 2.68
N VAL A 191 29.24 -14.15 2.98
CA VAL A 191 28.92 -13.12 1.97
C VAL A 191 30.11 -12.76 1.10
N THR A 192 31.35 -12.92 1.58
CA THR A 192 32.54 -12.67 0.75
C THR A 192 32.61 -13.64 -0.43
N GLU A 193 32.15 -14.89 -0.29
CA GLU A 193 32.16 -15.89 -1.35
C GLU A 193 30.98 -15.75 -2.33
N LEU A 194 29.98 -14.90 -2.03
CA LEU A 194 28.79 -14.75 -2.85
C LEU A 194 29.03 -13.84 -4.06
N SER A 195 28.47 -14.23 -5.19
CA SER A 195 28.37 -13.40 -6.39
C SER A 195 26.91 -13.28 -6.82
N GLY A 196 26.48 -12.07 -7.19
CA GLY A 196 25.09 -11.80 -7.55
C GLY A 196 24.90 -10.39 -8.10
N LYS A 197 23.68 -10.10 -8.58
CA LYS A 197 23.33 -8.74 -9.02
C LYS A 197 23.11 -7.85 -7.81
N LYS A 198 23.68 -6.65 -7.79
CA LYS A 198 23.48 -5.70 -6.70
C LYS A 198 22.00 -5.39 -6.50
N ALA A 199 21.51 -5.50 -5.26
CA ALA A 199 20.15 -5.13 -4.90
C ALA A 199 19.93 -3.62 -5.07
N LYS A 200 18.75 -3.24 -5.54
CA LYS A 200 18.43 -1.83 -5.86
C LYS A 200 18.17 -0.97 -4.62
N ASN A 201 17.62 -1.57 -3.57
CA ASN A 201 17.24 -0.87 -2.35
C ASN A 201 17.90 -1.57 -1.16
N LEU A 202 18.58 -0.78 -0.32
CA LEU A 202 19.27 -1.25 0.88
C LEU A 202 18.54 -0.85 2.17
N THR A 203 17.36 -0.24 2.05
CA THR A 203 16.56 0.22 3.19
C THR A 203 15.22 -0.50 3.22
N ILE A 204 14.90 -1.11 4.37
CA ILE A 204 13.62 -1.77 4.62
C ILE A 204 12.82 -0.97 5.63
N LYS A 205 11.62 -0.54 5.24
CA LYS A 205 10.67 0.11 6.15
C LYS A 205 10.00 -0.90 7.06
N LEU A 206 9.94 -0.58 8.34
CA LEU A 206 9.20 -1.29 9.38
C LEU A 206 8.03 -0.43 9.87
N SER A 207 7.17 -1.01 10.70
CA SER A 207 6.19 -0.20 11.44
C SER A 207 6.92 0.59 12.53
N GLY A 208 7.01 1.92 12.39
CA GLY A 208 7.66 2.79 13.39
C GLY A 208 9.19 2.92 13.31
N ALA A 209 9.86 2.24 12.37
CA ALA A 209 11.31 2.30 12.18
C ALA A 209 11.72 1.98 10.73
N GLU A 210 13.02 2.08 10.44
CA GLU A 210 13.62 1.64 9.18
C GLU A 210 14.94 0.90 9.48
N GLU A 211 15.21 -0.20 8.77
CA GLU A 211 16.51 -0.85 8.77
C GLU A 211 17.31 -0.44 7.52
N VAL A 212 18.58 -0.11 7.71
CA VAL A 212 19.53 0.21 6.65
C VAL A 212 20.64 -0.84 6.63
N TYR A 213 20.92 -1.38 5.45
CA TYR A 213 21.96 -2.38 5.21
C TYR A 213 23.08 -1.80 4.36
N ASP A 214 24.29 -2.34 4.52
CA ASP A 214 25.48 -1.87 3.82
C ASP A 214 25.55 -2.44 2.40
N TYR A 215 25.14 -3.70 2.24
CA TYR A 215 25.21 -4.44 1.00
C TYR A 215 23.95 -5.26 0.75
N GLY A 216 23.72 -5.58 -0.52
CA GLY A 216 22.66 -6.49 -0.91
C GLY A 216 22.83 -7.02 -2.31
N ILE A 217 22.43 -8.27 -2.51
CA ILE A 217 22.43 -8.93 -3.81
C ILE A 217 21.11 -9.67 -4.05
N SER A 218 20.75 -9.81 -5.33
CA SER A 218 19.60 -10.59 -5.78
C SER A 218 20.05 -11.99 -6.18
N ILE A 219 19.44 -13.01 -5.58
CA ILE A 219 19.60 -14.43 -5.87
C ILE A 219 18.24 -14.95 -6.35
N GLY A 220 18.11 -15.22 -7.65
CA GLY A 220 16.85 -15.62 -8.26
C GLY A 220 15.72 -14.60 -8.02
N SER A 221 14.70 -15.03 -7.28
CA SER A 221 13.54 -14.22 -6.90
C SER A 221 13.67 -13.53 -5.53
N TRP A 222 14.76 -13.75 -4.82
CA TRP A 222 15.00 -13.21 -3.48
C TRP A 222 16.10 -12.15 -3.49
N ASN A 223 15.95 -11.15 -2.61
CA ASN A 223 17.02 -10.24 -2.26
C ASN A 223 17.53 -10.61 -0.87
N ILE A 224 18.85 -10.63 -0.73
CA ILE A 224 19.54 -10.77 0.54
C ILE A 224 20.34 -9.50 0.83
N LEU A 225 20.26 -9.01 2.05
CA LEU A 225 20.85 -7.75 2.49
C LEU A 225 21.52 -7.95 3.84
N TRP A 226 22.67 -7.31 4.04
CA TRP A 226 23.42 -7.44 5.29
C TRP A 226 24.18 -6.17 5.66
N ARG A 227 24.48 -6.07 6.96
CA ARG A 227 25.47 -5.14 7.52
C ARG A 227 26.79 -5.87 7.72
N GLY A 228 27.92 -5.21 7.46
CA GLY A 228 29.25 -5.81 7.62
C GLY A 228 30.13 -5.72 6.36
N ASP A 229 30.85 -6.80 6.03
CA ASP A 229 31.90 -6.79 5.02
C ASP A 229 31.38 -6.87 3.58
N ALA A 230 32.15 -6.29 2.65
CA ALA A 230 31.82 -6.23 1.23
C ALA A 230 32.01 -7.60 0.54
N PRO A 231 31.18 -7.97 -0.45
CA PRO A 231 31.37 -9.19 -1.24
C PRO A 231 32.59 -9.08 -2.17
N GLN A 232 33.23 -10.22 -2.51
CA GLN A 232 34.40 -10.24 -3.40
C GLN A 232 34.15 -9.50 -4.73
N GLY A 233 35.07 -8.59 -5.10
CA GLY A 233 35.01 -7.86 -6.38
C GLY A 233 34.29 -6.50 -6.35
N THR A 234 33.92 -5.98 -5.18
CA THR A 234 33.33 -4.63 -5.05
C THR A 234 34.37 -3.57 -4.71
N SER A 235 34.80 -2.79 -5.72
CA SER A 235 35.54 -1.55 -5.49
C SER A 235 34.62 -0.50 -4.87
N THR A 236 35.06 0.07 -3.75
CA THR A 236 34.43 1.15 -2.99
C THR A 236 34.00 2.32 -3.88
N GLY A 237 32.69 2.41 -4.12
CA GLY A 237 32.03 3.64 -4.51
C GLY A 237 31.23 4.13 -3.33
N ASN A 238 31.79 5.07 -2.56
CA ASN A 238 31.01 5.95 -1.69
C ASN A 238 30.03 6.72 -2.60
N ASN A 239 28.87 6.14 -2.84
CA ASN A 239 27.76 6.83 -3.46
C ASN A 239 26.94 7.47 -2.34
N THR A 240 27.50 8.51 -1.72
CA THR A 240 26.72 9.68 -1.30
C THR A 240 26.29 10.42 -2.57
N SER A 241 25.51 9.76 -3.42
CA SER A 241 24.81 10.40 -4.52
C SER A 241 23.41 10.70 -4.03
N SER A 242 23.24 11.93 -3.57
CA SER A 242 21.99 12.66 -3.56
C SER A 242 21.47 12.83 -4.98
N ASP A 243 21.04 11.73 -5.59
CA ASP A 243 20.26 11.70 -6.82
C ASP A 243 19.06 10.79 -6.54
N GLU A 244 17.88 11.40 -6.49
CA GLU A 244 16.59 10.70 -6.49
C GLU A 244 16.54 9.71 -7.67
N PRO A 245 16.39 8.40 -7.42
CA PRO A 245 15.99 7.49 -8.47
C PRO A 245 14.46 7.47 -8.53
N GLN A 246 13.92 8.10 -9.57
CA GLN A 246 12.59 7.80 -10.05
C GLN A 246 12.50 6.30 -10.39
N THR A 247 11.79 5.54 -9.56
CA THR A 247 11.20 4.26 -9.97
C THR A 247 9.79 4.15 -9.41
N ALA A 248 8.83 4.12 -10.33
CA ALA A 248 7.45 3.76 -10.10
C ALA A 248 7.35 2.42 -9.36
N THR A 249 6.69 2.36 -8.20
CA THR A 249 5.29 1.93 -8.03
C THR A 249 4.93 1.93 -6.53
N ASP A 250 3.97 2.81 -6.17
CA ASP A 250 3.02 2.75 -5.06
C ASP A 250 3.50 2.51 -3.60
N SER A 251 4.14 3.53 -3.01
CA SER A 251 4.01 3.82 -1.56
C SER A 251 3.95 5.31 -1.23
N ASN A 252 3.62 6.15 -2.21
CA ASN A 252 3.07 7.47 -1.98
C ASN A 252 1.59 7.36 -2.30
N ILE A 253 0.72 8.14 -1.63
CA ILE A 253 -0.59 8.44 -2.18
C ILE A 253 -0.30 8.94 -3.59
N SER A 254 -0.49 8.07 -4.59
CA SER A 254 0.03 8.33 -5.92
C SER A 254 -0.57 9.66 -6.31
N MET A 255 0.26 10.70 -6.50
CA MET A 255 -0.25 12.03 -6.84
C MET A 255 -1.17 11.94 -8.05
N LEU A 256 -0.94 10.96 -8.91
CA LEU A 256 -1.82 10.53 -9.99
C LEU A 256 -3.21 10.08 -9.53
N LYS A 257 -3.35 9.30 -8.45
CA LYS A 257 -4.64 8.92 -7.85
C LYS A 257 -5.35 10.15 -7.26
N VAL A 258 -4.66 11.02 -6.53
CA VAL A 258 -5.25 12.27 -6.00
C VAL A 258 -5.74 13.16 -7.13
N VAL A 259 -4.88 13.40 -8.12
CA VAL A 259 -5.20 14.20 -9.30
C VAL A 259 -6.32 13.54 -10.10
N GLY A 260 -6.32 12.23 -10.29
CA GLY A 260 -7.37 11.51 -11.01
C GLY A 260 -8.74 11.60 -10.33
N LEU A 261 -8.79 11.44 -9.01
CA LEU A 261 -10.01 11.63 -8.22
C LEU A 261 -10.48 13.09 -8.29
N ALA A 262 -9.56 14.05 -8.12
CA ALA A 262 -9.89 15.47 -8.17
C ALA A 262 -10.37 15.91 -9.56
N LEU A 263 -9.76 15.39 -10.63
CA LEU A 263 -10.18 15.66 -12.01
C LEU A 263 -11.57 15.09 -12.29
N THR A 264 -11.84 13.86 -11.84
CA THR A 264 -13.16 13.26 -11.95
C THR A 264 -14.21 14.12 -11.26
N ASP A 265 -13.93 14.54 -10.02
CA ASP A 265 -14.83 15.37 -9.22
C ASP A 265 -14.99 16.80 -9.79
N SER A 266 -13.95 17.32 -10.46
CA SER A 266 -13.99 18.64 -11.10
C SER A 266 -15.00 18.71 -12.26
N ILE A 267 -15.30 17.57 -12.90
CA ILE A 267 -16.32 17.46 -13.96
C ILE A 267 -17.68 17.16 -13.31
N ASN A 268 -18.08 18.00 -12.35
CA ASN A 268 -19.35 17.87 -11.65
C ASN A 268 -20.43 18.75 -12.31
N PRO A 269 -21.42 18.16 -13.02
CA PRO A 269 -22.45 18.93 -13.72
C PRO A 269 -23.32 19.73 -12.75
N CYS A 270 -23.47 19.30 -11.50
CA CYS A 270 -24.24 20.01 -10.47
C CYS A 270 -23.53 21.31 -10.06
N ALA A 271 -22.23 21.24 -9.76
CA ALA A 271 -21.43 22.40 -9.37
C ALA A 271 -21.39 23.46 -10.49
N LEU A 272 -21.16 23.00 -11.73
CA LEU A 272 -21.16 23.87 -12.90
C LEU A 272 -22.53 24.52 -13.17
N SER A 273 -23.63 23.78 -12.97
CA SER A 273 -24.98 24.31 -13.19
C SER A 273 -25.29 25.47 -12.24
N VAL A 274 -24.98 25.30 -10.96
CA VAL A 274 -25.32 26.32 -9.96
C VAL A 274 -24.46 27.57 -10.16
N LEU A 275 -23.16 27.40 -10.46
CA LEU A 275 -22.30 28.51 -10.84
C LEU A 275 -22.85 29.26 -12.05
N LEU A 276 -23.22 28.54 -13.13
CA LEU A 276 -23.76 29.17 -14.34
C LEU A 276 -25.08 29.89 -14.06
N MET A 277 -26.01 29.29 -13.32
CA MET A 277 -27.26 29.94 -12.94
C MET A 277 -27.02 31.22 -12.13
N MET A 278 -26.08 31.18 -11.20
CA MET A 278 -25.69 32.32 -10.40
C MET A 278 -25.03 33.42 -11.25
N LEU A 279 -24.10 33.07 -12.15
CA LEU A 279 -23.50 34.02 -13.08
C LEU A 279 -24.54 34.63 -14.04
N ILE A 280 -25.51 33.86 -14.53
CA ILE A 280 -26.64 34.38 -15.33
C ILE A 280 -27.45 35.38 -14.52
N ALA A 281 -27.76 35.08 -13.26
CA ALA A 281 -28.52 35.99 -12.40
C ALA A 281 -27.77 37.31 -12.16
N VAL A 282 -26.47 37.25 -11.80
CA VAL A 282 -25.64 38.43 -11.55
C VAL A 282 -25.43 39.25 -12.83
N THR A 283 -25.20 38.61 -13.97
CA THR A 283 -25.05 39.31 -15.27
C THR A 283 -26.35 39.94 -15.75
N THR A 284 -27.50 39.34 -15.45
CA THR A 284 -28.81 39.91 -15.79
C THR A 284 -29.11 41.14 -14.94
N TYR A 285 -28.72 41.12 -13.66
CA TYR A 285 -28.96 42.23 -12.73
C TYR A 285 -27.93 43.36 -12.89
N HIS A 286 -26.68 43.02 -13.20
CA HIS A 286 -25.57 43.96 -13.38
C HIS A 286 -24.87 43.79 -14.75
N PRO A 287 -25.56 44.07 -15.88
CA PRO A 287 -25.08 43.73 -17.22
C PRO A 287 -23.81 44.46 -17.67
N LYS A 288 -23.47 45.59 -17.05
CA LYS A 288 -22.28 46.39 -17.38
C LYS A 288 -21.14 46.26 -16.36
N ASP A 289 -21.38 45.64 -15.20
CA ASP A 289 -20.39 45.58 -14.13
C ASP A 289 -19.63 44.25 -14.11
N ARG A 290 -18.61 44.16 -14.96
CA ARG A 290 -17.74 42.98 -15.06
C ARG A 290 -16.99 42.70 -13.75
N LYS A 291 -16.68 43.72 -12.95
CA LYS A 291 -16.00 43.54 -11.66
C LYS A 291 -16.92 42.85 -10.66
N GLN A 292 -18.19 43.27 -10.61
CA GLN A 292 -19.20 42.62 -9.77
C GLN A 292 -19.36 41.14 -10.11
N ILE A 293 -19.39 40.80 -11.40
CA ILE A 293 -19.51 39.42 -11.89
C ILE A 293 -18.29 38.58 -11.45
N LEU A 294 -17.08 39.11 -11.63
CA LEU A 294 -15.84 38.44 -11.23
C LEU A 294 -15.79 38.21 -9.72
N TRP A 295 -16.02 39.25 -8.92
CA TRP A 295 -15.98 39.16 -7.46
C TRP A 295 -17.04 38.20 -6.92
N SER A 296 -18.23 38.19 -7.52
CA SER A 296 -19.29 37.26 -7.11
C SER A 296 -18.93 35.82 -7.47
N GLY A 297 -18.37 35.57 -8.66
CA GLY A 297 -17.90 34.24 -9.06
C GLY A 297 -16.76 33.73 -8.18
N LEU A 298 -15.77 34.58 -7.89
CA LEU A 298 -14.66 34.23 -6.98
C LEU A 298 -15.14 33.99 -5.54
N ALA A 299 -16.07 34.80 -5.05
CA ALA A 299 -16.67 34.60 -3.72
C ALA A 299 -17.42 33.26 -3.63
N PHE A 300 -18.18 32.89 -4.67
CA PHE A 300 -18.82 31.57 -4.75
C PHE A 300 -17.77 30.44 -4.73
N ILE A 301 -16.72 30.55 -5.54
CA ILE A 301 -15.64 29.55 -5.60
C ILE A 301 -14.92 29.43 -4.26
N ALA A 302 -14.63 30.55 -3.60
CA ALA A 302 -13.99 30.56 -2.28
C ALA A 302 -14.86 29.87 -1.23
N ALA A 303 -16.17 30.13 -1.22
CA ALA A 303 -17.10 29.42 -0.35
C ALA A 303 -17.08 27.91 -0.59
N VAL A 304 -17.13 27.51 -1.87
CA VAL A 304 -17.07 26.10 -2.25
C VAL A 304 -15.77 25.45 -1.75
N PHE A 305 -14.62 26.06 -2.03
CA PHE A 305 -13.31 25.57 -1.59
C PHE A 305 -13.23 25.43 -0.06
N ILE A 306 -13.63 26.46 0.70
CA ILE A 306 -13.53 26.46 2.17
C ILE A 306 -14.43 25.39 2.77
N THR A 307 -15.69 25.30 2.34
CA THR A 307 -16.63 24.34 2.91
C THR A 307 -16.22 22.90 2.60
N TYR A 308 -15.77 22.62 1.38
CA TYR A 308 -15.28 21.30 1.01
C TYR A 308 -13.97 20.91 1.68
N PHE A 309 -13.07 21.88 1.89
CA PHE A 309 -11.86 21.67 2.68
C PHE A 309 -12.22 21.28 4.12
N ILE A 310 -13.17 21.96 4.76
CA ILE A 310 -13.67 21.60 6.09
C ILE A 310 -14.28 20.19 6.10
N TYR A 311 -15.13 19.87 5.11
CA TYR A 311 -15.71 18.53 5.00
C TYR A 311 -14.65 17.44 4.82
N GLY A 312 -13.62 17.68 4.01
CA GLY A 312 -12.51 16.75 3.87
C GLY A 312 -11.77 16.50 5.18
N LEU A 313 -11.50 17.55 5.97
CA LEU A 313 -10.89 17.39 7.30
C LEU A 313 -11.78 16.58 8.26
N LEU A 314 -13.09 16.86 8.26
CA LEU A 314 -14.06 16.09 9.05
C LEU A 314 -14.12 14.62 8.63
N ILE A 315 -14.09 14.34 7.33
CA ILE A 315 -14.07 12.98 6.79
C ILE A 315 -12.78 12.27 7.21
N VAL A 316 -11.60 12.89 7.04
CA VAL A 316 -10.32 12.30 7.47
C VAL A 316 -10.35 11.95 8.96
N LYS A 317 -10.83 12.86 9.81
CA LYS A 317 -10.97 12.60 11.26
C LYS A 317 -12.00 11.53 11.58
N ALA A 318 -13.13 11.51 10.87
CA ALA A 318 -14.12 10.45 11.04
C ALA A 318 -13.55 9.08 10.67
N PHE A 319 -12.78 8.99 9.59
CA PHE A 319 -12.10 7.75 9.19
C PHE A 319 -11.02 7.33 10.20
N GLU A 320 -10.24 8.27 10.72
CA GLU A 320 -9.25 8.01 11.80
C GLU A 320 -9.91 7.36 13.03
N VAL A 321 -11.08 7.86 13.46
CA VAL A 321 -11.86 7.28 14.58
C VAL A 321 -12.47 5.93 14.20
N LEU A 322 -13.04 5.81 13.00
CA LEU A 322 -13.66 4.56 12.52
C LEU A 322 -12.63 3.43 12.33
N GLN A 323 -11.37 3.77 12.05
CA GLN A 323 -10.28 2.81 11.97
C GLN A 323 -9.94 2.13 13.30
N ALA A 324 -10.31 2.72 14.45
CA ALA A 324 -10.17 2.07 15.75
C ALA A 324 -11.08 0.82 15.88
N PHE A 325 -12.08 0.66 15.01
CA PHE A 325 -13.02 -0.45 15.01
C PHE A 325 -12.92 -1.27 13.71
N SER A 326 -12.00 -2.25 13.70
CA SER A 326 -11.62 -3.07 12.52
C SER A 326 -12.80 -3.73 11.79
N ASN A 327 -13.83 -4.16 12.52
CA ASN A 327 -14.99 -4.84 11.95
C ASN A 327 -15.92 -3.90 11.18
N VAL A 328 -16.03 -2.63 11.58
CA VAL A 328 -16.91 -1.64 10.93
C VAL A 328 -16.36 -1.21 9.57
N ARG A 329 -15.03 -1.19 9.45
CA ARG A 329 -14.31 -0.76 8.24
C ARG A 329 -14.70 -1.56 7.00
N LEU A 330 -14.76 -2.89 7.11
CA LEU A 330 -15.09 -3.76 5.97
C LEU A 330 -16.52 -3.53 5.47
N TYR A 331 -17.48 -3.39 6.40
CA TYR A 331 -18.87 -3.12 6.05
C TYR A 331 -19.05 -1.72 5.46
N LEU A 332 -18.32 -0.73 5.97
CA LEU A 332 -18.33 0.64 5.46
C LEU A 332 -17.81 0.70 4.02
N TYR A 333 -16.62 0.17 3.74
CA TYR A 333 -16.04 0.18 2.39
C TYR A 333 -16.88 -0.62 1.39
N LYS A 334 -17.41 -1.78 1.78
CA LYS A 334 -18.37 -2.53 0.94
C LYS A 334 -19.64 -1.72 0.68
N GLY A 335 -20.19 -1.07 1.69
CA GLY A 335 -21.37 -0.22 1.55
C GLY A 335 -21.15 0.95 0.58
N LEU A 336 -19.98 1.60 0.68
CA LEU A 336 -19.57 2.69 -0.20
C LEU A 336 -19.35 2.23 -1.64
N ALA A 337 -18.68 1.10 -1.83
CA ALA A 337 -18.45 0.52 -3.15
C ALA A 337 -19.77 0.14 -3.84
N ILE A 338 -20.69 -0.48 -3.10
CA ILE A 338 -22.05 -0.78 -3.58
C ILE A 338 -22.80 0.51 -3.92
N GLY A 339 -22.72 1.53 -3.06
CA GLY A 339 -23.33 2.84 -3.29
C GLY A 339 -22.80 3.51 -4.57
N ALA A 340 -21.49 3.49 -4.79
CA ALA A 340 -20.86 4.02 -6.01
C ALA A 340 -21.33 3.28 -7.26
N ILE A 341 -21.45 1.94 -7.21
CA ILE A 341 -21.99 1.15 -8.33
C ILE A 341 -23.45 1.50 -8.60
N ILE A 342 -24.29 1.61 -7.56
CA ILE A 342 -25.71 1.98 -7.72
C ILE A 342 -25.83 3.36 -8.36
N LEU A 343 -25.09 4.36 -7.85
CA LEU A 343 -25.07 5.71 -8.44
C LEU A 343 -24.56 5.69 -9.88
N GLY A 344 -23.50 4.94 -10.16
CA GLY A 344 -22.97 4.80 -11.52
C GLY A 344 -23.94 4.13 -12.49
N LEU A 345 -24.73 3.16 -12.03
CA LEU A 345 -25.80 2.54 -12.83
C LEU A 345 -26.97 3.50 -13.08
N LEU A 346 -27.31 4.37 -12.11
CA LEU A 346 -28.32 5.42 -12.29
C LEU A 346 -27.87 6.47 -13.32
N GLU A 347 -26.60 6.87 -13.28
CA GLU A 347 -25.97 7.74 -14.28
C GLU A 347 -25.98 7.09 -15.67
N LEU A 348 -25.64 5.79 -15.75
CA LEU A 348 -25.67 5.05 -17.02
C LEU A 348 -27.11 4.89 -17.56
N LYS A 349 -28.11 4.73 -16.69
CA LYS A 349 -29.53 4.76 -17.09
C LYS A 349 -29.88 6.09 -17.77
N ASP A 350 -29.35 7.21 -17.28
CA ASP A 350 -29.63 8.54 -17.83
C ASP A 350 -28.87 8.83 -19.13
N PHE A 351 -27.78 8.12 -19.41
CA PHE A 351 -27.21 8.12 -20.75
C PHE A 351 -28.17 7.56 -21.81
N PHE A 352 -28.80 6.40 -21.53
CA PHE A 352 -29.72 5.75 -22.48
C PHE A 352 -31.13 6.37 -22.48
N PHE A 353 -31.66 6.72 -21.31
CA PHE A 353 -33.04 7.18 -21.11
C PHE A 353 -33.10 8.48 -20.30
N TYR A 354 -32.40 9.51 -20.77
CA TYR A 354 -32.36 10.82 -20.11
C TYR A 354 -33.75 11.41 -19.88
N LYS A 355 -34.02 11.78 -18.62
CA LYS A 355 -35.18 12.59 -18.23
C LYS A 355 -34.72 13.68 -17.26
N PRO A 356 -35.07 14.96 -17.49
CA PRO A 356 -34.71 16.04 -16.57
C PRO A 356 -35.20 15.75 -15.15
N GLY A 357 -34.32 15.87 -14.15
CA GLY A 357 -34.66 15.61 -12.74
C GLY A 357 -34.81 14.12 -12.38
N SER A 358 -34.09 13.24 -13.08
CA SER A 358 -33.96 11.82 -12.74
C SER A 358 -33.41 11.62 -11.31
N VAL A 359 -33.86 10.54 -10.66
CA VAL A 359 -33.61 10.30 -9.24
C VAL A 359 -32.13 9.97 -9.01
N GLY A 360 -31.46 10.80 -8.20
CA GLY A 360 -30.09 10.56 -7.72
C GLY A 360 -28.97 11.14 -8.61
N THR A 361 -29.29 11.58 -9.82
CA THR A 361 -28.33 12.05 -10.84
C THR A 361 -28.48 13.54 -11.17
N GLU A 362 -29.70 14.07 -11.08
CA GLU A 362 -29.98 15.49 -11.25
C GLU A 362 -30.82 16.05 -10.10
N MET A 363 -30.73 17.37 -9.92
CA MET A 363 -31.62 18.08 -9.00
C MET A 363 -33.09 17.90 -9.42
N PRO A 364 -33.99 17.51 -8.48
CA PRO A 364 -35.41 17.34 -8.77
C PRO A 364 -36.02 18.62 -9.36
N LEU A 365 -36.89 18.46 -10.36
CA LEU A 365 -37.53 19.58 -11.06
C LEU A 365 -38.30 20.51 -10.11
N SER A 366 -38.87 19.97 -9.03
CA SER A 366 -39.60 20.74 -8.01
C SER A 366 -38.71 21.65 -7.16
N LEU A 367 -37.42 21.34 -7.06
CA LEU A 367 -36.43 22.07 -6.27
C LEU A 367 -35.78 23.21 -7.08
N ARG A 368 -35.69 23.06 -8.41
CA ARG A 368 -35.15 24.09 -9.33
C ARG A 368 -35.81 25.46 -9.16
N PRO A 369 -37.15 25.63 -9.19
CA PRO A 369 -37.78 26.95 -9.07
C PRO A 369 -37.58 27.59 -7.69
N LYS A 370 -37.53 26.79 -6.61
CA LYS A 370 -37.25 27.29 -5.26
C LYS A 370 -35.84 27.85 -5.16
N VAL A 371 -34.86 27.13 -5.69
CA VAL A 371 -33.47 27.60 -5.72
C VAL A 371 -33.31 28.80 -6.65
N GLN A 372 -33.95 28.83 -7.81
CA GLN A 372 -33.95 30.01 -8.70
C GLN A 372 -34.50 31.28 -8.02
N ASN A 373 -35.55 31.17 -7.21
CA ASN A 373 -36.08 32.30 -6.44
C ASN A 373 -35.13 32.79 -5.34
N ILE A 374 -34.36 31.89 -4.73
CA ILE A 374 -33.31 32.24 -3.76
C ILE A 374 -32.13 32.91 -4.49
N LEU A 375 -31.72 32.34 -5.64
CA LEU A 375 -30.65 32.85 -6.48
C LEU A 375 -30.95 34.26 -7.00
N ALA A 376 -32.19 34.54 -7.42
CA ALA A 376 -32.58 35.85 -7.93
C ALA A 376 -32.48 36.97 -6.89
N ARG A 377 -32.51 36.65 -5.60
CA ARG A 377 -32.33 37.62 -4.49
C ARG A 377 -30.86 37.84 -4.13
N ILE A 378 -29.96 37.01 -4.65
CA ILE A 378 -28.54 36.98 -4.30
C ILE A 378 -27.75 37.52 -5.50
N THR A 379 -27.55 38.84 -5.54
CA THR A 379 -26.87 39.55 -6.64
C THR A 379 -25.56 40.25 -6.21
N SER A 380 -25.10 39.98 -4.99
CA SER A 380 -23.87 40.55 -4.41
C SER A 380 -22.80 39.47 -4.15
N PRO A 381 -21.50 39.83 -4.10
CA PRO A 381 -20.44 38.87 -3.81
C PRO A 381 -20.60 38.15 -2.47
N LEU A 382 -21.06 38.87 -1.44
CA LEU A 382 -21.31 38.29 -0.12
C LEU A 382 -22.47 37.28 -0.16
N GLY A 383 -23.53 37.60 -0.91
CA GLY A 383 -24.61 36.66 -1.12
C GLY A 383 -24.15 35.43 -1.92
N ALA A 384 -23.29 35.62 -2.92
CA ALA A 384 -22.72 34.52 -3.70
C ALA A 384 -21.86 33.57 -2.84
N PHE A 385 -21.11 34.12 -1.88
CA PHE A 385 -20.38 33.32 -0.88
C PHE A 385 -21.34 32.49 -0.01
N GLY A 386 -22.38 33.12 0.55
CA GLY A 386 -23.37 32.42 1.38
C GLY A 386 -24.13 31.33 0.61
N LEU A 387 -24.49 31.64 -0.64
CA LEU A 387 -25.08 30.67 -1.55
C LEU A 387 -24.13 29.48 -1.81
N GLY A 388 -22.85 29.75 -2.06
CA GLY A 388 -21.84 28.72 -2.26
C GLY A 388 -21.80 27.73 -1.09
N MET A 389 -21.70 28.23 0.14
CA MET A 389 -21.69 27.38 1.35
C MET A 389 -22.99 26.58 1.55
N PHE A 390 -24.13 27.14 1.15
CA PHE A 390 -25.40 26.41 1.25
C PHE A 390 -25.50 25.32 0.18
N VAL A 391 -25.10 25.64 -1.05
CA VAL A 391 -25.18 24.74 -2.21
C VAL A 391 -24.21 23.57 -2.07
N THR A 392 -23.03 23.76 -1.48
CA THR A 392 -22.06 22.68 -1.25
C THR A 392 -22.64 21.51 -0.46
N LEU A 393 -23.58 21.77 0.46
CA LEU A 393 -24.27 20.69 1.19
C LEU A 393 -25.07 19.77 0.25
N PHE A 394 -25.64 20.34 -0.81
CA PHE A 394 -26.39 19.59 -1.83
C PHE A 394 -25.50 19.00 -2.92
N LEU A 395 -24.27 19.51 -3.09
CA LEU A 395 -23.25 18.92 -3.96
C LEU A 395 -22.54 17.74 -3.28
N LEU A 396 -22.68 17.57 -1.97
CA LEU A 396 -22.03 16.50 -1.22
C LEU A 396 -22.35 15.11 -1.80
N PRO A 397 -23.59 14.70 -2.09
CA PRO A 397 -23.87 13.36 -2.62
C PRO A 397 -23.13 13.00 -3.92
N CYS A 398 -22.90 13.97 -4.82
CA CYS A 398 -22.19 13.73 -6.08
C CYS A 398 -20.65 13.77 -5.95
N THR A 399 -20.14 14.27 -4.84
CA THR A 399 -18.69 14.43 -4.57
C THR A 399 -18.21 13.54 -3.42
N ILE A 400 -19.13 12.91 -2.69
CA ILE A 400 -18.83 12.15 -1.47
C ILE A 400 -17.98 10.91 -1.77
N GLY A 401 -18.15 10.27 -2.92
CA GLY A 401 -17.39 9.08 -3.30
C GLY A 401 -15.89 9.35 -3.38
N PRO A 402 -15.44 10.25 -4.29
CA PRO A 402 -14.05 10.69 -4.36
C PRO A 402 -13.49 11.19 -3.02
N TYR A 403 -14.28 11.97 -2.28
CA TYR A 403 -13.90 12.48 -0.95
C TYR A 403 -13.67 11.40 0.10
N ILE A 404 -14.52 10.37 0.10
CA ILE A 404 -14.42 9.26 1.03
C ILE A 404 -13.19 8.40 0.73
N ILE A 405 -12.92 8.15 -0.55
CA ILE A 405 -11.71 7.41 -0.95
C ILE A 405 -10.47 8.19 -0.55
N LEU A 406 -10.44 9.48 -0.89
CA LEU A 406 -9.34 10.36 -0.51
C LEU A 406 -9.18 10.45 1.02
N GLY A 407 -10.28 10.60 1.76
CA GLY A 407 -10.28 10.67 3.23
C GLY A 407 -9.81 9.36 3.87
N GLY A 408 -10.22 8.21 3.34
CA GLY A 408 -9.72 6.90 3.72
C GLY A 408 -8.21 6.78 3.49
N MET A 409 -7.72 7.16 2.31
CA MET A 409 -6.28 7.15 1.99
C MET A 409 -5.47 8.10 2.89
N LEU A 410 -5.98 9.30 3.16
CA LEU A 410 -5.32 10.32 3.97
C LEU A 410 -5.36 10.01 5.47
N SER A 411 -6.31 9.19 5.93
CA SER A 411 -6.40 8.79 7.34
C SER A 411 -5.27 7.84 7.79
N PHE A 412 -4.47 7.30 6.86
CA PHE A 412 -3.29 6.47 7.18
C PHE A 412 -2.01 7.27 7.45
N GLY A 413 -2.00 8.58 7.15
CA GLY A 413 -0.85 9.46 7.36
C GLY A 413 -1.05 10.44 8.52
N ASP A 414 -0.02 11.24 8.84
CA ASP A 414 -0.16 12.33 9.80
C ASP A 414 -1.26 13.30 9.36
N PHE A 415 -2.15 13.67 10.29
CA PHE A 415 -3.23 14.64 10.01
C PHE A 415 -2.71 15.94 9.37
N PHE A 416 -1.53 16.41 9.78
CA PHE A 416 -0.90 17.60 9.22
C PHE A 416 -0.42 17.42 7.77
N LYS A 417 -0.05 16.20 7.35
CA LYS A 417 0.29 15.89 5.95
C LYS A 417 -0.96 15.83 5.07
N SER A 418 -2.13 15.60 5.65
CA SER A 418 -3.39 15.57 4.92
C SER A 418 -3.88 16.95 4.47
N ILE A 419 -3.52 18.01 5.20
CA ILE A 419 -3.85 19.41 4.89
C ILE A 419 -3.38 19.83 3.48
N PRO A 420 -2.09 19.73 3.10
CA PRO A 420 -1.63 20.15 1.79
C PRO A 420 -2.22 19.33 0.64
N ILE A 421 -2.40 18.02 0.83
CA ILE A 421 -2.98 17.13 -0.19
C ILE A 421 -4.46 17.45 -0.42
N LEU A 422 -5.21 17.67 0.66
CA LEU A 422 -6.62 18.05 0.59
C LEU A 422 -6.80 19.44 -0.05
N SER A 423 -5.89 20.37 0.23
CA SER A 423 -5.87 21.68 -0.42
C SER A 423 -5.64 21.57 -1.93
N LEU A 424 -4.68 20.73 -2.35
CA LEU A 424 -4.42 20.46 -3.77
C LEU A 424 -5.63 19.83 -4.47
N TYR A 425 -6.25 18.83 -3.84
CA TYR A 425 -7.46 18.19 -4.35
C TYR A 425 -8.58 19.22 -4.56
N ASN A 426 -8.85 20.05 -3.54
CA ASN A 426 -9.87 21.09 -3.60
C ASN A 426 -9.58 22.14 -4.67
N PHE A 427 -8.30 22.48 -4.85
CA PHE A 427 -7.87 23.44 -5.86
C PHE A 427 -8.14 22.93 -7.28
N ILE A 428 -7.82 21.65 -7.56
CA ILE A 428 -8.12 21.01 -8.84
C ILE A 428 -9.64 20.92 -9.07
N PHE A 429 -10.40 20.55 -8.03
CA PHE A 429 -11.86 20.49 -8.09
C PHE A 429 -12.50 21.83 -8.51
N VAL A 430 -12.02 22.96 -7.96
CA VAL A 430 -12.58 24.28 -8.31
C VAL A 430 -12.03 24.88 -9.61
N LEU A 431 -11.01 24.28 -10.22
CA LEU A 431 -10.33 24.81 -11.40
C LEU A 431 -11.29 25.05 -12.59
N PRO A 432 -12.20 24.13 -12.97
CA PRO A 432 -13.15 24.39 -14.05
C PRO A 432 -14.07 25.59 -13.78
N MET A 433 -14.45 25.81 -12.51
CA MET A 433 -15.26 26.96 -12.10
C MET A 433 -14.48 28.27 -12.23
N ILE A 434 -13.20 28.27 -11.82
CA ILE A 434 -12.28 29.40 -12.02
C ILE A 434 -12.19 29.74 -13.51
N VAL A 435 -11.96 28.74 -14.37
CA VAL A 435 -11.88 28.92 -15.82
C VAL A 435 -13.16 29.55 -16.38
N ILE A 436 -14.34 29.08 -15.97
CA ILE A 436 -15.62 29.65 -16.43
C ILE A 436 -15.76 31.11 -16.01
N VAL A 437 -15.48 31.45 -14.76
CA VAL A 437 -15.56 32.84 -14.26
C VAL A 437 -14.65 33.76 -15.07
N PHE A 438 -13.42 33.33 -15.35
CA PHE A 438 -12.48 34.12 -16.16
C PHE A 438 -12.92 34.23 -17.62
N LEU A 439 -13.41 33.16 -18.25
CA LEU A 439 -13.93 33.21 -19.63
C LEU A 439 -15.07 34.21 -19.79
N VAL A 440 -15.98 34.24 -18.81
CA VAL A 440 -17.09 35.19 -18.75
C VAL A 440 -16.59 36.61 -18.51
N PHE A 441 -15.63 36.81 -17.62
CA PHE A 441 -15.04 38.13 -17.33
C PHE A 441 -14.35 38.76 -18.55
N PHE A 442 -13.53 37.98 -19.27
CA PHE A 442 -12.86 38.44 -20.49
C PHE A 442 -13.82 38.60 -21.67
N GLY A 443 -15.06 38.09 -21.57
CA GLY A 443 -16.09 38.24 -22.58
C GLY A 443 -15.83 37.43 -23.86
N THR A 444 -15.08 36.32 -23.73
CA THR A 444 -14.69 35.48 -24.87
C THR A 444 -15.79 34.53 -25.33
N LYS A 445 -16.77 34.23 -24.47
CA LYS A 445 -17.94 33.39 -24.77
C LYS A 445 -19.18 33.88 -24.02
N ASP A 446 -20.33 33.87 -24.68
CA ASP A 446 -21.63 34.13 -24.02
C ASP A 446 -21.97 32.99 -23.06
N ILE A 447 -22.40 33.31 -21.84
CA ILE A 447 -22.79 32.33 -20.81
C ILE A 447 -23.86 31.36 -21.34
N LYS A 448 -24.74 31.85 -22.21
CA LYS A 448 -25.76 31.05 -22.90
C LYS A 448 -25.17 29.98 -23.82
N GLN A 449 -24.01 30.22 -24.43
CA GLN A 449 -23.31 29.23 -25.26
C GLN A 449 -22.70 28.11 -24.41
N ILE A 450 -22.18 28.44 -23.22
CA ILE A 450 -21.63 27.45 -22.28
C ILE A 450 -22.76 26.54 -21.76
N SER A 451 -23.89 27.14 -21.37
CA SER A 451 -25.08 26.39 -20.95
C SER A 451 -25.62 25.48 -22.06
N SER A 452 -25.74 25.98 -23.30
CA SER A 452 -26.26 25.18 -24.42
C SER A 452 -25.33 24.06 -24.86
N TRP A 453 -24.00 24.27 -24.80
CA TRP A 453 -23.02 23.22 -25.01
C TRP A 453 -23.17 22.09 -23.98
N LYS A 454 -23.34 22.44 -22.69
CA LYS A 454 -23.56 21.46 -21.63
C LYS A 454 -24.84 20.66 -21.90
N GLU A 455 -25.92 21.34 -22.23
CA GLU A 455 -27.22 20.72 -22.45
C GLU A 455 -27.23 19.78 -23.67
N ARG A 456 -26.49 20.13 -24.73
CA ARG A 456 -26.29 19.26 -25.89
C ARG A 456 -25.48 17.99 -25.56
N ASN A 457 -24.54 18.08 -24.63
CA ASN A 457 -23.64 16.99 -24.26
C ASN A 457 -24.04 16.25 -22.96
N ILE A 458 -25.19 16.57 -22.37
CA ILE A 458 -25.59 16.06 -21.05
C ILE A 458 -25.58 14.52 -20.96
N ARG A 459 -26.01 13.84 -22.02
CA ARG A 459 -25.97 12.37 -22.11
C ARG A 459 -24.53 11.83 -22.04
N ILE A 460 -23.61 12.42 -22.78
CA ILE A 460 -22.19 12.00 -22.78
C ILE A 460 -21.57 12.25 -21.40
N ILE A 461 -21.94 13.34 -20.73
CA ILE A 461 -21.48 13.63 -19.36
C ILE A 461 -21.93 12.53 -18.40
N HIS A 462 -23.20 12.12 -18.43
CA HIS A 462 -23.72 11.01 -17.62
C HIS A 462 -23.00 9.68 -17.91
N LEU A 463 -22.67 9.40 -19.19
CA LEU A 463 -21.90 8.21 -19.54
C LEU A 463 -20.51 8.19 -18.89
N VAL A 464 -19.80 9.33 -18.95
CA VAL A 464 -18.45 9.44 -18.37
C VAL A 464 -18.51 9.28 -16.86
N ILE A 465 -19.40 10.01 -16.18
CA ILE A 465 -19.53 9.97 -14.71
C ILE A 465 -19.95 8.57 -14.25
N GLY A 466 -20.97 7.99 -14.89
CA GLY A 466 -21.45 6.65 -14.58
C GLY A 466 -20.38 5.57 -14.75
N SER A 467 -19.61 5.65 -15.84
CA SER A 467 -18.50 4.70 -16.09
C SER A 467 -17.41 4.82 -15.02
N VAL A 468 -17.05 6.04 -14.63
CA VAL A 468 -16.02 6.26 -13.61
C VAL A 468 -16.49 5.73 -12.24
N PHE A 469 -17.74 5.99 -11.84
CA PHE A 469 -18.27 5.49 -10.57
C PHE A 469 -18.38 3.97 -10.52
N ILE A 470 -18.77 3.32 -11.62
CA ILE A 470 -18.80 1.85 -11.71
C ILE A 470 -17.38 1.29 -11.59
N LEU A 471 -16.41 1.83 -12.35
CA LEU A 471 -15.01 1.38 -12.31
C LEU A 471 -14.41 1.54 -10.91
N LEU A 472 -14.66 2.68 -10.28
CA LEU A 472 -14.19 3.00 -8.94
C LEU A 472 -14.83 2.09 -7.89
N GLY A 473 -16.14 1.84 -7.97
CA GLY A 473 -16.82 0.88 -7.08
C GLY A 473 -16.35 -0.57 -7.28
N LEU A 474 -16.11 -1.00 -8.53
CA LEU A 474 -15.54 -2.32 -8.82
C LEU A 474 -14.11 -2.45 -8.29
N ALA A 475 -13.28 -1.43 -8.49
CA ALA A 475 -11.92 -1.41 -7.99
C ALA A 475 -11.86 -1.51 -6.45
N MET A 476 -12.79 -0.83 -5.77
CA MET A 476 -12.97 -0.96 -4.31
C MET A 476 -13.42 -2.36 -3.87
N LEU A 477 -14.32 -3.02 -4.61
CA LEU A 477 -14.77 -4.39 -4.28
C LEU A 477 -13.69 -5.44 -4.53
N LEU A 478 -12.90 -5.28 -5.58
CA LEU A 478 -11.80 -6.17 -5.94
C LEU A 478 -10.53 -5.93 -5.09
N GLY A 479 -10.53 -4.91 -4.22
CA GLY A 479 -9.40 -4.55 -3.38
C GLY A 479 -8.20 -3.99 -4.16
N TRP A 480 -8.45 -3.40 -5.33
CA TRP A 480 -7.42 -2.69 -6.10
C TRP A 480 -7.14 -1.29 -5.52
N ILE A 481 -8.11 -0.76 -4.76
CA ILE A 481 -8.11 0.51 -4.03
C ILE A 481 -8.90 0.29 -2.75
#